data_AF-A0A897N896-F1
#
_entry.id   AF-A0A897N896-F1
#
_cell.length_a   1.000
_cell.length_b   1.000
_cell.length_c   1.000
_cell.angle_alpha   90.00
_cell.angle_beta   90.00
_cell.angle_gamma   90.00
#
_symmetry.space_group_name_H-M   'P 1'
#
loop_
_entity.id
_entity.type
_entity.pdbx_description
1 polymer ?
#
loop_
_entity_poly.entity_id
_entity_poly.type
_entity_poly.pdbx_seq_one_letter_code
_entity_poly.pdbx_strand_id
1 'polypeptide(L)'
;MDRRHASDDGPEKAAETESSEAAERPADTESGLDSALRRRLLASTASVGALATAGCLGILGDGSETGPRPGEPTSVEETTDDTTPNGTTTPGGDAFDIEFLNEETTLSIGSDTAILDAALDADLDVPYQCQVGVCGQCTSKITSEGNPTELVEHDGNQYLSDAQIEAGFMLTCVGYPRGDFSLETDVKDEADSYTPGEGTETPTETPTPGEVESYSINYVEQGGTIDVASDESLLDAGEDEGWELPKQCEVGVCGQCTSKVDGDGSELVEHDGNQYLSDEQLEEGYVLTCVGYPRDDFELTTGKKDEADQI
;
A
#
# COMPACT_ATOMS: atom_id res chain seq x y z
N MET A 1 -13.52 -59.81 -22.02
CA MET A 1 -12.27 -60.14 -22.71
C MET A 1 -12.38 -59.69 -24.16
N ASP A 2 -11.44 -58.82 -24.56
CA ASP A 2 -10.96 -58.52 -25.93
C ASP A 2 -11.86 -57.70 -26.89
N ARG A 3 -11.59 -56.40 -27.09
CA ARG A 3 -10.54 -55.71 -27.89
C ARG A 3 -10.83 -55.62 -29.40
N ARG A 4 -11.02 -54.38 -29.88
CA ARG A 4 -10.61 -53.79 -31.19
C ARG A 4 -10.50 -52.27 -30.93
N HIS A 5 -9.39 -51.51 -31.03
CA HIS A 5 -8.24 -51.38 -31.94
C HIS A 5 -8.51 -50.64 -33.26
N ALA A 6 -7.57 -49.73 -33.59
CA ALA A 6 -7.43 -48.74 -34.70
C ALA A 6 -8.13 -47.38 -34.45
N SER A 7 -7.47 -46.22 -34.28
CA SER A 7 -6.32 -45.53 -34.94
C SER A 7 -6.68 -44.80 -36.25
N ASP A 8 -5.95 -43.70 -36.49
CA ASP A 8 -5.93 -42.76 -37.63
C ASP A 8 -7.02 -41.66 -37.65
N ASP A 9 -6.77 -40.39 -37.97
CA ASP A 9 -5.56 -39.64 -38.35
C ASP A 9 -5.92 -38.13 -38.33
N GLY A 10 -4.92 -37.25 -38.18
CA GLY A 10 -5.07 -35.79 -38.32
C GLY A 10 -5.37 -35.34 -39.77
N PRO A 11 -5.40 -34.03 -40.07
CA PRO A 11 -4.13 -33.32 -40.27
C PRO A 11 -4.09 -31.82 -39.90
N GLU A 12 -2.88 -31.28 -40.03
CA GLU A 12 -2.30 -30.00 -39.62
C GLU A 12 -2.63 -28.73 -40.45
N LYS A 13 -2.41 -27.57 -39.79
CA LYS A 13 -1.82 -26.26 -40.17
C LYS A 13 -2.04 -25.59 -41.55
N ALA A 14 -2.40 -24.30 -41.46
CA ALA A 14 -1.73 -23.13 -42.06
C ALA A 14 -2.23 -21.88 -41.27
N ALA A 15 -1.46 -20.93 -40.72
CA ALA A 15 -0.33 -20.12 -41.17
C ALA A 15 -0.67 -19.19 -42.34
N GLU A 16 -1.22 -18.00 -42.05
CA GLU A 16 -1.10 -16.80 -42.89
C GLU A 16 -0.90 -15.55 -42.03
N THR A 17 0.08 -14.75 -42.46
CA THR A 17 0.63 -13.51 -41.93
C THR A 17 0.47 -12.43 -42.99
N GLU A 18 -0.16 -11.28 -42.70
CA GLU A 18 0.03 -9.95 -43.33
C GLU A 18 -0.57 -8.92 -42.32
N SER A 19 0.15 -7.99 -41.66
CA SER A 19 1.00 -6.85 -42.07
C SER A 19 0.24 -5.60 -42.56
N SER A 20 0.11 -4.59 -41.68
CA SER A 20 -0.06 -3.14 -41.94
C SER A 20 -0.26 -2.47 -40.56
N GLU A 21 0.27 -1.33 -40.11
CA GLU A 21 0.94 -0.17 -40.69
C GLU A 21 1.51 0.59 -39.45
N ALA A 22 2.83 0.76 -39.32
CA ALA A 22 3.53 2.04 -39.47
C ALA A 22 2.80 3.30 -38.94
N ALA A 23 3.16 3.74 -37.74
CA ALA A 23 3.08 5.14 -37.33
C ALA A 23 4.24 5.47 -36.37
N GLU A 24 5.41 5.75 -36.96
CA GLU A 24 6.54 6.42 -36.31
C GLU A 24 6.19 7.86 -35.96
N ARG A 25 6.40 8.28 -34.71
CA ARG A 25 6.48 9.68 -34.26
C ARG A 25 7.50 9.81 -33.11
N PRO A 26 8.14 10.98 -32.96
CA PRO A 26 9.60 11.08 -33.00
C PRO A 26 10.30 10.96 -31.65
N ALA A 27 11.59 10.66 -31.73
CA ALA A 27 12.56 10.87 -30.67
C ALA A 27 12.73 12.36 -30.40
N ASP A 28 12.23 12.82 -29.26
CA ASP A 28 12.66 14.10 -28.68
C ASP A 28 13.86 13.80 -27.77
N THR A 29 15.03 14.18 -28.30
CA THR A 29 16.29 14.29 -27.56
C THR A 29 16.30 15.66 -26.92
N GLU A 30 16.00 15.80 -25.63
CA GLU A 30 16.34 17.00 -24.87
C GLU A 30 16.86 16.65 -23.47
N SER A 31 18.19 16.68 -23.39
CA SER A 31 19.01 17.24 -22.30
C SER A 31 18.52 17.09 -20.87
N GLY A 32 19.29 16.34 -20.09
CA GLY A 32 19.23 16.31 -18.64
C GLY A 32 19.24 17.70 -18.02
N LEU A 33 18.26 17.91 -17.17
CA LEU A 33 18.26 18.92 -16.12
C LEU A 33 17.91 18.19 -14.83
N ASP A 34 18.94 18.12 -13.99
CA ASP A 34 18.99 17.56 -12.65
C ASP A 34 17.71 17.84 -11.84
N SER A 35 17.09 16.77 -11.34
CA SER A 35 15.84 16.80 -10.57
C SER A 35 15.95 17.63 -9.28
N ALA A 36 17.17 17.88 -8.78
CA ALA A 36 17.39 18.70 -7.58
C ALA A 36 17.15 20.22 -7.83
N LEU A 37 17.28 20.71 -9.07
CA LEU A 37 17.15 22.15 -9.36
C LEU A 37 15.71 22.59 -9.67
N ARG A 38 14.80 21.64 -9.96
CA ARG A 38 13.37 21.92 -10.16
C ARG A 38 12.63 22.32 -8.86
N ARG A 39 13.21 22.08 -7.69
CA ARG A 39 12.64 22.48 -6.39
C ARG A 39 12.89 23.95 -6.00
N ARG A 40 13.59 24.75 -6.80
CA ARG A 40 13.92 26.16 -6.44
C ARG A 40 13.33 27.25 -7.33
N LEU A 41 12.46 26.95 -8.29
CA LEU A 41 11.98 27.92 -9.28
C LEU A 41 10.45 28.12 -9.37
N LEU A 42 9.70 27.79 -8.31
CA LEU A 42 8.27 28.14 -8.19
C LEU A 42 7.99 28.99 -6.94
N ALA A 43 8.62 30.16 -6.87
CA ALA A 43 8.24 31.20 -5.93
C ALA A 43 8.34 32.59 -6.57
N SER A 44 7.64 32.81 -7.68
CA SER A 44 7.26 34.15 -8.15
C SER A 44 6.35 34.03 -9.38
N THR A 45 5.05 34.25 -9.19
CA THR A 45 4.16 35.03 -10.07
C THR A 45 2.70 34.88 -9.65
N ALA A 46 2.22 35.82 -8.82
CA ALA A 46 0.82 36.24 -8.76
C ALA A 46 0.88 37.71 -8.34
N SER A 47 0.73 38.72 -9.20
CA SER A 47 -0.42 39.06 -10.06
C SER A 47 -1.73 39.12 -9.30
N VAL A 48 -1.92 40.18 -8.48
CA VAL A 48 -3.27 40.68 -8.15
C VAL A 48 -3.33 42.15 -8.52
N GLY A 49 -4.21 42.44 -9.47
CA GLY A 49 -4.48 43.77 -9.99
C GLY A 49 -5.36 44.61 -9.06
N ALA A 50 -5.06 45.90 -9.08
CA ALA A 50 -5.94 47.06 -9.03
C ALA A 50 -7.29 46.97 -8.29
N LEU A 51 -7.37 47.68 -7.16
CA LEU A 51 -8.57 48.45 -6.79
C LEU A 51 -8.14 49.88 -6.46
N ALA A 52 -8.54 50.80 -7.32
CA ALA A 52 -8.44 52.24 -7.10
C ALA A 52 -9.76 52.74 -6.52
N THR A 53 -9.70 53.44 -5.38
CA THR A 53 -10.62 54.56 -5.09
C THR A 53 -9.88 55.61 -4.29
N ALA A 54 -9.91 56.84 -4.83
CA ALA A 54 -9.34 58.05 -4.28
C ALA A 54 -10.00 58.50 -2.97
N GLY A 55 -9.26 59.25 -2.15
CA GLY A 55 -9.80 59.99 -1.01
C GLY A 55 -8.72 60.77 -0.27
N CYS A 56 -8.67 62.07 -0.53
CA CYS A 56 -7.68 63.02 -0.04
C CYS A 56 -7.72 63.24 1.50
N LEU A 57 -6.59 63.75 2.01
CA LEU A 57 -6.45 64.91 2.92
C LEU A 57 -5.67 64.65 4.23
N GLY A 58 -4.44 65.17 4.25
CA GLY A 58 -3.73 65.88 5.33
C GLY A 58 -3.87 65.44 6.80
N ILE A 59 -2.73 65.39 7.50
CA ILE A 59 -2.33 66.38 8.52
C ILE A 59 -1.09 65.87 9.31
N LEU A 60 -0.03 66.68 9.22
CA LEU A 60 1.05 67.00 10.17
C LEU A 60 1.26 66.13 11.43
N GLY A 61 2.51 65.74 11.67
CA GLY A 61 3.02 65.29 12.97
C GLY A 61 4.54 65.13 12.97
N ASP A 62 5.23 66.16 13.46
CA ASP A 62 6.67 66.26 13.74
C ASP A 62 7.06 65.54 15.04
N GLY A 63 8.33 65.13 15.17
CA GLY A 63 8.96 64.63 16.41
C GLY A 63 9.35 63.15 16.32
N SER A 64 10.62 62.83 16.09
CA SER A 64 11.61 62.47 17.13
C SER A 64 11.20 61.19 17.88
N GLU A 65 11.88 60.05 17.81
CA GLU A 65 13.27 59.81 18.21
C GLU A 65 13.71 58.37 17.87
N THR A 66 15.02 58.22 17.66
CA THR A 66 15.87 57.03 17.87
C THR A 66 15.63 55.73 17.09
N GLY A 67 16.52 55.47 16.12
CA GLY A 67 16.94 54.13 15.69
C GLY A 67 18.40 54.17 15.15
N PRO A 68 19.30 53.24 15.53
CA PRO A 68 20.72 53.34 15.21
C PRO A 68 21.11 52.86 13.79
N ARG A 69 21.88 53.74 13.14
CA ARG A 69 22.93 53.66 12.09
C ARG A 69 23.12 52.41 11.18
N PRO A 70 23.48 52.64 9.89
CA PRO A 70 23.92 51.62 8.92
C PRO A 70 25.46 51.47 8.85
N GLY A 71 25.92 50.29 8.42
CA GLY A 71 27.30 49.92 8.05
C GLY A 71 27.48 48.40 8.22
N GLU A 72 28.06 47.60 7.33
CA GLU A 72 28.77 47.71 6.05
C GLU A 72 28.53 46.37 5.30
N PRO A 73 28.58 46.32 3.96
CA PRO A 73 28.58 45.06 3.23
C PRO A 73 30.01 44.49 3.16
N THR A 74 30.24 43.30 3.72
CA THR A 74 31.47 42.56 3.46
C THR A 74 31.38 41.88 2.10
N SER A 75 32.24 42.32 1.18
CA SER A 75 32.58 41.65 -0.06
C SER A 75 32.98 40.20 0.20
N VAL A 76 32.42 39.26 -0.56
CA VAL A 76 33.03 37.95 -0.79
C VAL A 76 33.51 37.90 -2.22
N GLU A 77 34.80 37.66 -2.36
CA GLU A 77 35.52 37.64 -3.62
C GLU A 77 35.19 36.36 -4.40
N GLU A 78 35.02 36.58 -5.70
CA GLU A 78 35.01 35.58 -6.75
C GLU A 78 36.38 34.88 -6.75
N THR A 79 36.40 33.57 -6.54
CA THR A 79 37.55 32.74 -6.91
C THR A 79 37.05 31.59 -7.77
N THR A 80 37.41 31.68 -9.04
CA THR A 80 37.41 30.59 -10.00
C THR A 80 38.39 29.52 -9.53
N ASP A 81 37.94 28.29 -9.34
CA ASP A 81 38.81 27.13 -9.49
C ASP A 81 38.00 25.96 -10.08
N ASP A 82 38.29 25.71 -11.35
CA ASP A 82 37.96 24.51 -12.10
C ASP A 82 38.80 23.37 -11.54
N THR A 83 38.19 22.45 -10.80
CA THR A 83 38.67 21.08 -10.63
C THR A 83 37.52 20.22 -10.14
N THR A 84 37.06 19.30 -10.99
CA THR A 84 36.33 18.10 -10.57
C THR A 84 37.18 17.29 -9.59
N PRO A 85 36.59 16.87 -8.46
CA PRO A 85 36.75 15.48 -8.08
C PRO A 85 35.38 14.83 -7.96
N ASN A 86 35.19 13.77 -8.74
CA ASN A 86 34.28 12.69 -8.40
C ASN A 86 34.74 12.16 -7.03
N GLY A 87 33.88 12.26 -6.02
CA GLY A 87 34.28 12.01 -4.64
C GLY A 87 33.08 12.02 -3.72
N THR A 88 32.49 10.83 -3.57
CA THR A 88 31.83 10.31 -2.38
C THR A 88 31.77 11.32 -1.23
N THR A 89 30.62 11.95 -1.05
CA THR A 89 30.32 12.64 0.20
C THR A 89 29.88 11.55 1.16
N THR A 90 30.80 11.10 2.02
CA THR A 90 30.48 10.32 3.22
C THR A 90 30.09 11.30 4.33
N PRO A 91 28.82 11.36 4.76
CA PRO A 91 28.49 11.74 6.12
C PRO A 91 28.91 10.58 7.04
N GLY A 92 29.55 10.88 8.17
CA GLY A 92 30.03 9.87 9.11
C GLY A 92 28.89 9.18 9.85
N GLY A 93 28.29 8.19 9.20
CA GLY A 93 27.51 7.12 9.81
C GLY A 93 28.29 5.81 9.71
N ASP A 94 28.05 4.88 10.64
CA ASP A 94 28.49 3.50 10.49
C ASP A 94 27.89 2.93 9.20
N ALA A 95 28.71 2.34 8.33
CA ALA A 95 28.29 1.69 7.10
C ALA A 95 28.27 0.17 7.32
N PHE A 96 27.24 -0.48 6.79
CA PHE A 96 27.00 -1.90 6.94
C PHE A 96 26.90 -2.58 5.58
N ASP A 97 27.42 -3.79 5.49
CA ASP A 97 27.41 -4.58 4.27
C ASP A 97 26.11 -5.39 4.20
N ILE A 98 25.26 -5.05 3.22
CA ILE A 98 23.96 -5.67 3.00
C ILE A 98 23.98 -6.47 1.70
N GLU A 99 23.71 -7.77 1.79
CA GLU A 99 23.69 -8.67 0.64
C GLU A 99 22.26 -8.87 0.12
N PHE A 100 22.02 -8.48 -1.13
CA PHE A 100 20.76 -8.68 -1.85
C PHE A 100 20.82 -10.02 -2.59
N LEU A 101 20.15 -11.05 -2.05
CA LEU A 101 20.26 -12.41 -2.57
C LEU A 101 19.65 -12.58 -3.96
N ASN A 102 18.55 -11.91 -4.28
CA ASN A 102 17.91 -11.97 -5.60
C ASN A 102 18.79 -11.38 -6.71
N GLU A 103 19.63 -10.40 -6.36
CA GLU A 103 20.48 -9.63 -7.27
C GLU A 103 21.95 -10.08 -7.21
N GLU A 104 22.27 -11.07 -6.36
CA GLU A 104 23.61 -11.59 -6.09
C GLU A 104 24.67 -10.49 -5.84
N THR A 105 24.25 -9.39 -5.21
CA THR A 105 25.05 -8.16 -5.06
C THR A 105 25.11 -7.72 -3.60
N THR A 106 26.27 -7.25 -3.16
CA THR A 106 26.47 -6.68 -1.82
C THR A 106 26.71 -5.18 -1.93
N LEU A 107 25.94 -4.41 -1.15
CA LEU A 107 26.07 -2.96 -1.06
C LEU A 107 26.52 -2.55 0.32
N SER A 108 27.37 -1.52 0.39
CA SER A 108 27.77 -0.89 1.65
C SER A 108 26.88 0.33 1.89
N ILE A 109 25.98 0.21 2.86
CA ILE A 109 24.89 1.18 3.11
C ILE A 109 25.14 1.88 4.45
N GLY A 110 25.09 3.21 4.45
CA GLY A 110 25.20 4.01 5.68
C GLY A 110 23.97 3.87 6.57
N SER A 111 24.14 3.94 7.89
CA SER A 111 23.04 3.85 8.86
C SER A 111 22.01 4.99 8.76
N ASP A 112 22.33 6.07 8.05
CA ASP A 112 21.45 7.20 7.74
C ASP A 112 20.79 7.12 6.35
N THR A 113 21.04 6.05 5.59
CA THR A 113 20.47 5.82 4.26
C THR A 113 19.47 4.68 4.29
N ALA A 114 18.29 4.89 3.69
CA ALA A 114 17.31 3.82 3.55
C ALA A 114 17.84 2.75 2.59
N ILE A 115 17.59 1.48 2.92
CA ILE A 115 18.13 0.35 2.15
C ILE A 115 17.62 0.36 0.71
N LEU A 116 16.36 0.77 0.49
CA LEU A 116 15.81 0.93 -0.85
C LEU A 116 16.56 1.99 -1.67
N ASP A 117 16.87 3.15 -1.08
CA ASP A 117 17.51 4.24 -1.82
C ASP A 117 18.90 3.82 -2.30
N ALA A 118 19.68 3.17 -1.42
CA ALA A 118 21.00 2.65 -1.79
C ALA A 118 20.92 1.55 -2.86
N ALA A 119 19.88 0.70 -2.85
CA ALA A 119 19.64 -0.30 -3.88
C ALA A 119 19.35 0.35 -5.24
N LEU A 120 18.47 1.35 -5.27
CA LEU A 120 18.11 2.07 -6.50
C LEU A 120 19.29 2.89 -7.05
N ASP A 121 20.10 3.50 -6.20
CA ASP A 121 21.32 4.22 -6.61
C ASP A 121 22.38 3.28 -7.21
N ALA A 122 22.34 2.00 -6.86
CA ALA A 122 23.17 0.95 -7.44
C ALA A 122 22.54 0.29 -8.68
N ASP A 123 21.42 0.83 -9.19
CA ASP A 123 20.64 0.30 -10.31
C ASP A 123 20.12 -1.15 -10.05
N LEU A 124 19.84 -1.50 -8.79
CA LEU A 124 19.23 -2.78 -8.44
C LEU A 124 17.72 -2.81 -8.73
N ASP A 125 17.23 -3.91 -9.28
CA ASP A 125 15.81 -4.16 -9.59
C ASP A 125 15.07 -4.70 -8.36
N VAL A 126 14.82 -3.80 -7.42
CA VAL A 126 14.07 -4.09 -6.19
C VAL A 126 12.62 -3.62 -6.31
N PRO A 127 11.62 -4.39 -5.83
CA PRO A 127 10.23 -3.97 -5.91
C PRO A 127 9.95 -2.81 -4.94
N TYR A 128 9.29 -1.76 -5.44
CA TYR A 128 8.83 -0.63 -4.62
C TYR A 128 7.66 0.09 -5.30
N GLN A 129 6.86 0.82 -4.51
CA GLN A 129 5.78 1.69 -5.05
C GLN A 129 5.64 3.01 -4.27
N CYS A 130 5.35 2.95 -2.96
CA CYS A 130 4.97 4.17 -2.21
C CYS A 130 6.12 4.93 -1.55
N GLN A 131 7.22 4.24 -1.19
CA GLN A 131 8.37 4.78 -0.45
C GLN A 131 8.06 5.48 0.90
N VAL A 132 6.89 5.21 1.49
CA VAL A 132 6.45 5.83 2.76
C VAL A 132 5.97 4.83 3.81
N GLY A 133 6.23 3.53 3.60
CA GLY A 133 5.97 2.49 4.61
C GLY A 133 4.52 2.01 4.73
N VAL A 134 3.63 2.31 3.76
CA VAL A 134 2.18 1.99 3.84
C VAL A 134 1.69 0.88 2.89
N CYS A 135 2.41 0.57 1.80
CA CYS A 135 1.89 -0.34 0.76
C CYS A 135 2.49 -1.75 0.77
N GLY A 136 3.57 -1.99 1.53
CA GLY A 136 4.24 -3.29 1.61
C GLY A 136 5.00 -3.75 0.37
N GLN A 137 5.01 -3.01 -0.74
CA GLN A 137 5.70 -3.45 -1.98
C GLN A 137 7.22 -3.57 -1.81
N CYS A 138 7.80 -2.77 -0.90
CA CYS A 138 9.23 -2.79 -0.58
C CYS A 138 9.59 -3.86 0.48
N THR A 139 8.74 -4.88 0.66
CA THR A 139 8.96 -5.91 1.68
C THR A 139 10.12 -6.82 1.30
N SER A 140 10.99 -7.06 2.26
CA SER A 140 12.14 -7.97 2.15
C SER A 140 12.26 -8.78 3.43
N LYS A 141 12.95 -9.92 3.38
CA LYS A 141 13.15 -10.79 4.53
C LYS A 141 14.63 -10.97 4.81
N ILE A 142 15.03 -10.77 6.06
CA ILE A 142 16.39 -11.00 6.52
C ILE A 142 16.62 -12.51 6.60
N THR A 143 17.66 -13.00 5.92
CA THR A 143 18.01 -14.42 5.86
C THR A 143 19.22 -14.78 6.73
N SER A 144 19.92 -13.78 7.26
CA SER A 144 21.07 -13.98 8.17
C SER A 144 20.68 -14.29 9.62
N GLU A 145 21.59 -14.92 10.34
CA GLU A 145 21.45 -15.19 11.77
C GLU A 145 21.54 -13.88 12.58
N GLY A 146 20.47 -13.53 13.30
CA GLY A 146 20.42 -12.34 14.15
C GLY A 146 18.99 -11.97 14.53
N ASN A 147 18.81 -11.04 15.48
CA ASN A 147 17.49 -10.49 15.76
C ASN A 147 17.16 -9.40 14.73
N PRO A 148 16.11 -9.56 13.92
CA PRO A 148 15.74 -8.59 12.88
C PRO A 148 15.56 -7.16 13.40
N THR A 149 14.99 -7.00 14.61
CA THR A 149 14.75 -5.70 15.24
C THR A 149 16.03 -4.99 15.67
N GLU A 150 17.14 -5.73 15.83
CA GLU A 150 18.45 -5.15 16.12
C GLU A 150 19.26 -4.84 14.86
N LEU A 151 18.99 -5.57 13.77
CA LEU A 151 19.68 -5.41 12.49
C LEU A 151 19.14 -4.25 11.65
N VAL A 152 17.87 -3.90 11.83
CA VAL A 152 17.20 -2.85 11.04
C VAL A 152 16.32 -1.98 11.92
N GLU A 153 16.57 -0.67 11.89
CA GLU A 153 15.63 0.30 12.42
C GLU A 153 14.60 0.67 11.36
N HIS A 154 13.32 0.67 11.73
CA HIS A 154 12.22 1.03 10.87
C HIS A 154 11.64 2.40 11.29
N ASP A 155 11.66 3.40 10.39
CA ASP A 155 11.06 4.73 10.63
C ASP A 155 9.83 4.93 9.74
N GLY A 156 8.63 4.74 10.31
CA GLY A 156 7.37 4.94 9.58
C GLY A 156 6.76 3.67 8.96
N ASN A 157 7.15 2.48 9.42
CA ASN A 157 6.45 1.24 9.08
C ASN A 157 5.01 1.29 9.63
N GLN A 158 4.02 1.19 8.72
CA GLN A 158 2.60 1.00 9.06
C GLN A 158 2.00 -0.25 8.43
N TYR A 159 2.82 -1.04 7.74
CA TYR A 159 2.37 -2.20 6.98
C TYR A 159 2.63 -3.51 7.73
N LEU A 160 3.86 -3.70 8.23
CA LEU A 160 4.24 -4.91 8.94
C LEU A 160 3.89 -4.79 10.42
N SER A 161 3.31 -5.84 10.99
CA SER A 161 3.14 -6.01 12.43
C SER A 161 4.46 -6.34 13.13
N ASP A 162 4.52 -6.12 14.44
CA ASP A 162 5.70 -6.44 15.26
C ASP A 162 6.10 -7.92 15.10
N ALA A 163 5.13 -8.83 14.99
CA ALA A 163 5.40 -10.26 14.87
C ALA A 163 5.99 -10.64 13.49
N GLN A 164 5.62 -9.92 12.43
CA GLN A 164 6.27 -10.07 11.11
C GLN A 164 7.70 -9.54 11.16
N ILE A 165 7.93 -8.41 11.84
CA ILE A 165 9.28 -7.87 12.01
C ILE A 165 10.16 -8.84 12.80
N GLU A 166 9.66 -9.40 13.90
CA GLU A 166 10.35 -10.44 14.68
C GLU A 166 10.66 -11.70 13.86
N ALA A 167 9.83 -12.02 12.86
CA ALA A 167 10.03 -13.13 11.95
C ALA A 167 11.08 -12.88 10.86
N GLY A 168 11.59 -11.65 10.75
CA GLY A 168 12.60 -11.27 9.77
C GLY A 168 12.08 -10.44 8.60
N PHE A 169 10.78 -10.12 8.54
CA PHE A 169 10.27 -9.23 7.50
C PHE A 169 10.61 -7.78 7.80
N MET A 170 10.94 -7.02 6.77
CA MET A 170 11.30 -5.62 6.87
C MET A 170 10.86 -4.84 5.63
N LEU A 171 10.69 -3.54 5.79
CA LEU A 171 10.43 -2.64 4.67
C LEU A 171 11.73 -1.91 4.29
N THR A 172 12.29 -2.19 3.12
CA THR A 172 13.55 -1.56 2.67
C THR A 172 13.41 -0.04 2.47
N CYS A 173 12.20 0.43 2.16
CA CYS A 173 11.91 1.84 1.91
C CYS A 173 11.88 2.74 3.15
N VAL A 174 11.73 2.15 4.33
CA VAL A 174 11.74 2.86 5.62
C VAL A 174 12.68 2.20 6.63
N GLY A 175 13.53 1.29 6.14
CA GLY A 175 14.45 0.48 6.92
C GLY A 175 15.88 0.99 6.78
N TYR A 176 16.52 1.21 7.92
CA TYR A 176 17.89 1.67 8.05
C TYR A 176 18.75 0.57 8.69
N PRO A 177 19.92 0.23 8.12
CA PRO A 177 20.73 -0.85 8.62
C PRO A 177 21.43 -0.47 9.92
N ARG A 178 21.56 -1.46 10.82
CA ARG A 178 22.26 -1.38 12.12
C ARG A 178 23.29 -2.47 12.33
N GLY A 179 23.39 -3.38 11.37
CA GLY A 179 24.38 -4.44 11.30
C GLY A 179 24.47 -5.00 9.87
N ASP A 180 25.42 -5.89 9.67
CA ASP A 180 25.61 -6.59 8.39
C ASP A 180 24.63 -7.77 8.31
N PHE A 181 23.92 -7.91 7.18
CA PHE A 181 23.00 -9.03 6.95
C PHE A 181 22.70 -9.23 5.46
N SER A 182 22.22 -10.43 5.14
CA SER A 182 21.68 -10.81 3.84
C SER A 182 20.16 -10.73 3.87
N LEU A 183 19.56 -10.29 2.77
CA LEU A 183 18.12 -10.18 2.61
C LEU A 183 17.65 -10.77 1.28
N GLU A 184 16.41 -11.23 1.27
CA GLU A 184 15.67 -11.63 0.08
C GLU A 184 14.57 -10.59 -0.19
N THR A 185 14.53 -10.07 -1.41
CA THR A 185 13.53 -9.11 -1.89
C THR A 185 12.36 -9.83 -2.55
N ASP A 186 11.25 -9.12 -2.78
CA ASP A 186 10.04 -9.66 -3.44
C ASP A 186 9.30 -10.75 -2.64
N VAL A 187 9.30 -10.60 -1.31
CA VAL A 187 8.65 -11.52 -0.36
C VAL A 187 7.40 -10.92 0.25
N LYS A 188 6.74 -9.99 -0.48
CA LYS A 188 5.52 -9.33 -0.01
C LYS A 188 4.41 -10.33 0.26
N ASP A 189 4.16 -11.23 -0.69
CA ASP A 189 3.08 -12.22 -0.56
C ASP A 189 3.35 -13.18 0.62
N GLU A 190 4.63 -13.50 0.86
CA GLU A 190 5.05 -14.28 2.03
C GLU A 190 4.72 -13.53 3.33
N ALA A 191 5.08 -12.26 3.42
CA ALA A 191 4.77 -11.44 4.58
C ALA A 191 3.25 -11.28 4.80
N ASP A 192 2.47 -11.06 3.75
CA ASP A 192 1.02 -10.92 3.83
C ASP A 192 0.34 -12.19 4.35
N SER A 193 0.88 -13.35 3.99
CA SER A 193 0.39 -14.64 4.47
C SER A 193 0.91 -15.03 5.86
N TYR A 194 1.84 -14.25 6.44
CA TYR A 194 2.50 -14.61 7.68
C TYR A 194 1.54 -14.57 8.89
N THR A 195 1.41 -15.72 9.54
CA THR A 195 0.66 -15.88 10.80
C THR A 195 1.63 -16.20 11.93
N PRO A 196 1.74 -15.34 12.96
CA PRO A 196 2.68 -15.58 14.06
C PRO A 196 2.30 -16.80 14.89
N GLY A 197 3.19 -17.79 14.96
CA GLY A 197 3.06 -18.96 15.83
C GLY A 197 3.07 -20.33 15.16
N GLU A 198 3.09 -20.40 13.82
CA GLU A 198 3.14 -21.68 13.11
C GLU A 198 4.34 -21.73 12.15
N GLY A 199 5.46 -22.22 12.70
CA GLY A 199 6.60 -22.60 11.88
C GLY A 199 6.36 -23.93 11.20
N THR A 200 6.79 -24.00 9.95
CA THR A 200 7.04 -25.16 9.08
C THR A 200 5.89 -25.72 8.25
N GLU A 201 6.15 -25.68 6.93
CA GLU A 201 5.67 -26.48 5.80
C GLU A 201 4.20 -26.35 5.34
N THR A 202 4.03 -25.54 4.29
CA THR A 202 2.88 -25.62 3.36
C THR A 202 2.72 -27.07 2.88
N PRO A 203 1.48 -27.55 2.85
CA PRO A 203 0.76 -27.45 1.60
C PRO A 203 -0.50 -26.61 1.78
N THR A 204 -0.91 -25.97 0.69
CA THR A 204 -2.29 -25.67 0.38
C THR A 204 -3.18 -26.83 0.83
N GLU A 205 -3.72 -26.74 2.03
CA GLU A 205 -4.86 -27.50 2.48
C GLU A 205 -5.87 -26.45 2.90
N THR A 206 -6.91 -26.30 2.06
CA THR A 206 -8.27 -25.98 2.53
C THR A 206 -8.42 -26.52 3.95
N PRO A 207 -8.83 -25.71 4.94
CA PRO A 207 -8.99 -26.21 6.29
C PRO A 207 -9.83 -27.49 6.22
N THR A 208 -9.25 -28.62 6.59
CA THR A 208 -10.03 -29.87 6.66
C THR A 208 -11.04 -29.62 7.77
N PRO A 209 -12.35 -29.62 7.45
CA PRO A 209 -13.35 -28.95 8.26
C PRO A 209 -13.42 -29.66 9.60
N GLY A 210 -12.91 -29.01 10.63
CA GLY A 210 -13.43 -29.21 11.98
C GLY A 210 -14.82 -28.61 11.97
N GLU A 211 -15.78 -29.36 11.42
CA GLU A 211 -17.22 -29.03 11.37
C GLU A 211 -17.46 -27.53 11.13
N VAL A 212 -17.28 -27.06 9.89
CA VAL A 212 -17.77 -25.71 9.54
C VAL A 212 -19.27 -25.71 9.82
N GLU A 213 -19.66 -24.96 10.84
CA GLU A 213 -21.06 -24.90 11.24
C GLU A 213 -21.75 -24.05 10.19
N SER A 214 -22.75 -24.65 9.52
CA SER A 214 -23.58 -23.94 8.57
C SER A 214 -24.79 -23.38 9.29
N TYR A 215 -25.11 -22.11 9.03
CA TYR A 215 -26.26 -21.43 9.57
C TYR A 215 -27.27 -21.14 8.46
N SER A 216 -28.55 -21.25 8.78
CA SER A 216 -29.65 -21.02 7.86
C SER A 216 -30.03 -19.54 7.86
N ILE A 217 -29.65 -18.85 6.79
CA ILE A 217 -29.85 -17.40 6.66
C ILE A 217 -30.97 -17.10 5.66
N ASN A 218 -31.98 -16.35 6.11
CA ASN A 218 -33.12 -15.95 5.28
C ASN A 218 -32.91 -14.54 4.68
N TYR A 219 -32.71 -14.45 3.37
CA TYR A 219 -32.56 -13.20 2.65
C TYR A 219 -33.93 -12.65 2.25
N VAL A 220 -34.42 -11.70 3.05
CA VAL A 220 -35.82 -11.22 2.98
C VAL A 220 -36.16 -10.57 1.63
N GLU A 221 -35.24 -9.76 1.09
CA GLU A 221 -35.45 -9.03 -0.18
C GLU A 221 -35.39 -9.97 -1.40
N GLN A 222 -34.60 -11.03 -1.31
CA GLN A 222 -34.41 -12.04 -2.36
C GLN A 222 -35.44 -13.17 -2.27
N GLY A 223 -36.06 -13.34 -1.11
CA GLY A 223 -37.13 -14.31 -0.86
C GLY A 223 -36.64 -15.76 -0.79
N GLY A 224 -35.40 -15.98 -0.37
CA GLY A 224 -34.80 -17.30 -0.26
C GLY A 224 -34.02 -17.50 1.04
N THR A 225 -33.92 -18.76 1.47
CA THR A 225 -33.14 -19.18 2.63
C THR A 225 -32.05 -20.12 2.16
N ILE A 226 -30.81 -19.85 2.56
CA ILE A 226 -29.63 -20.59 2.11
C ILE A 226 -28.82 -21.00 3.35
N ASP A 227 -28.12 -22.13 3.25
CA ASP A 227 -27.22 -22.60 4.30
C ASP A 227 -25.84 -21.98 4.04
N VAL A 228 -25.40 -21.08 4.93
CA VAL A 228 -24.13 -20.36 4.81
C VAL A 228 -23.14 -20.92 5.82
N ALA A 229 -21.94 -21.28 5.37
CA ALA A 229 -20.90 -21.77 6.26
C ALA A 229 -20.32 -20.64 7.15
N SER A 230 -19.89 -20.97 8.37
CA SER A 230 -19.28 -20.02 9.31
C SER A 230 -18.02 -19.32 8.77
N ASP A 231 -17.39 -19.88 7.75
CA ASP A 231 -16.18 -19.37 7.06
C ASP A 231 -16.49 -18.71 5.71
N GLU A 232 -17.76 -18.57 5.34
CA GLU A 232 -18.21 -17.94 4.11
C GLU A 232 -18.92 -16.61 4.39
N SER A 233 -18.66 -15.59 3.57
CA SER A 233 -19.29 -14.29 3.77
C SER A 233 -20.76 -14.31 3.33
N LEU A 234 -21.60 -13.54 4.03
CA LEU A 234 -23.01 -13.40 3.67
C LEU A 234 -23.20 -12.79 2.28
N LEU A 235 -22.22 -12.05 1.76
CA LEU A 235 -22.27 -11.56 0.38
C LEU A 235 -22.04 -12.71 -0.60
N ASP A 236 -20.95 -13.44 -0.45
CA ASP A 236 -20.55 -14.48 -1.40
C ASP A 236 -21.58 -15.60 -1.47
N ALA A 237 -22.11 -16.04 -0.33
CA ALA A 237 -23.13 -17.09 -0.26
C ALA A 237 -24.42 -16.70 -1.02
N GLY A 238 -24.80 -15.41 -0.97
CA GLY A 238 -25.95 -14.92 -1.74
C GLY A 238 -25.66 -14.80 -3.24
N GLU A 239 -24.42 -14.47 -3.62
CA GLU A 239 -24.01 -14.38 -5.02
C GLU A 239 -23.89 -15.76 -5.69
N ASP A 240 -23.49 -16.79 -4.94
CA ASP A 240 -23.41 -18.17 -5.41
C ASP A 240 -24.80 -18.73 -5.77
N GLU A 241 -25.84 -18.27 -5.09
CA GLU A 241 -27.25 -18.54 -5.42
C GLU A 241 -27.77 -17.67 -6.59
N GLY A 242 -26.92 -16.79 -7.12
CA GLY A 242 -27.20 -15.91 -8.24
C GLY A 242 -28.00 -14.66 -7.87
N TRP A 243 -27.99 -14.25 -6.60
CA TRP A 243 -28.65 -13.01 -6.18
C TRP A 243 -27.76 -11.80 -6.36
N GLU A 244 -28.34 -10.71 -6.89
CA GLU A 244 -27.64 -9.43 -7.03
C GLU A 244 -27.73 -8.65 -5.72
N LEU A 245 -26.72 -8.82 -4.86
CA LEU A 245 -26.62 -8.12 -3.59
C LEU A 245 -25.90 -6.76 -3.73
N PRO A 246 -26.27 -5.74 -2.94
CA PRO A 246 -25.58 -4.44 -2.97
C PRO A 246 -24.11 -4.58 -2.57
N LYS A 247 -23.18 -4.23 -3.48
CA LYS A 247 -21.72 -4.29 -3.22
C LYS A 247 -20.94 -3.22 -3.96
N GLN A 248 -19.72 -2.94 -3.49
CA GLN A 248 -18.83 -1.96 -4.13
C GLN A 248 -17.34 -2.14 -3.83
N CYS A 249 -16.95 -2.28 -2.54
CA CYS A 249 -15.53 -2.34 -2.16
C CYS A 249 -15.08 -3.71 -1.65
N GLU A 250 -15.98 -4.52 -1.12
CA GLU A 250 -15.72 -5.88 -0.59
C GLU A 250 -14.64 -5.97 0.52
N VAL A 251 -14.21 -4.83 1.07
CA VAL A 251 -13.21 -4.73 2.15
C VAL A 251 -13.70 -4.01 3.41
N GLY A 252 -15.02 -3.89 3.60
CA GLY A 252 -15.58 -3.35 4.86
C GLY A 252 -15.52 -1.83 5.08
N VAL A 253 -15.09 -1.03 4.08
CA VAL A 253 -14.89 0.43 4.24
C VAL A 253 -16.01 1.33 3.68
N CYS A 254 -16.77 0.88 2.68
CA CYS A 254 -17.70 1.76 1.95
C CYS A 254 -19.16 1.71 2.44
N GLY A 255 -19.54 0.66 3.17
CA GLY A 255 -20.91 0.44 3.66
C GLY A 255 -21.98 0.21 2.59
N GLN A 256 -21.62 -0.10 1.33
CA GLN A 256 -22.63 -0.42 0.31
C GLN A 256 -23.31 -1.76 0.58
N CYS A 257 -22.58 -2.69 1.19
CA CYS A 257 -23.05 -4.02 1.56
C CYS A 257 -23.83 -4.05 2.90
N THR A 258 -24.19 -2.87 3.44
CA THR A 258 -24.92 -2.75 4.70
C THR A 258 -26.32 -3.35 4.58
N SER A 259 -26.60 -4.27 5.49
CA SER A 259 -27.85 -4.99 5.64
C SER A 259 -28.29 -4.94 7.10
N LYS A 260 -29.52 -5.36 7.38
CA LYS A 260 -30.09 -5.34 8.72
C LYS A 260 -30.59 -6.71 9.14
N VAL A 261 -30.29 -7.10 10.36
CA VAL A 261 -30.79 -8.33 11.02
C VAL A 261 -31.78 -7.98 12.12
N ASP A 262 -32.61 -8.96 12.52
CA ASP A 262 -33.52 -8.81 13.66
C ASP A 262 -32.77 -9.18 14.95
N GLY A 263 -32.31 -8.17 15.70
CA GLY A 263 -31.54 -8.36 16.94
C GLY A 263 -30.23 -7.58 16.93
N ASP A 264 -29.30 -8.02 17.78
CA ASP A 264 -27.94 -7.46 17.86
C ASP A 264 -27.08 -8.06 16.75
N GLY A 265 -26.60 -7.21 15.84
CA GLY A 265 -25.79 -7.63 14.70
C GLY A 265 -24.41 -8.14 15.10
N SER A 266 -23.86 -7.69 16.23
CA SER A 266 -22.56 -8.13 16.74
C SER A 266 -22.58 -9.51 17.37
N GLU A 267 -23.76 -9.97 17.83
CA GLU A 267 -23.94 -11.34 18.33
C GLU A 267 -24.19 -12.36 17.20
N LEU A 268 -24.91 -11.94 16.16
CA LEU A 268 -25.35 -12.82 15.07
C LEU A 268 -24.32 -12.94 13.93
N VAL A 269 -23.47 -11.93 13.74
CA VAL A 269 -22.52 -11.84 12.64
C VAL A 269 -21.17 -11.36 13.17
N GLU A 270 -20.12 -12.12 12.88
CA GLU A 270 -18.75 -11.66 13.10
C GLU A 270 -18.26 -10.90 11.87
N HIS A 271 -17.71 -9.70 12.07
CA HIS A 271 -17.14 -8.90 10.98
C HIS A 271 -15.61 -8.92 11.00
N ASP A 272 -14.99 -9.26 9.87
CA ASP A 272 -13.54 -9.14 9.69
C ASP A 272 -13.19 -7.88 8.88
N GLY A 273 -12.69 -6.84 9.56
CA GLY A 273 -12.30 -5.59 8.88
C GLY A 273 -13.43 -4.57 8.70
N ASN A 274 -14.49 -4.62 9.51
CA ASN A 274 -15.48 -3.53 9.57
C ASN A 274 -14.81 -2.22 10.03
N GLN A 275 -14.84 -1.20 9.17
CA GLN A 275 -14.45 0.17 9.51
C GLN A 275 -15.57 1.19 9.27
N TYR A 276 -16.74 0.72 8.81
CA TYR A 276 -17.84 1.57 8.40
C TYR A 276 -18.91 1.72 9.48
N LEU A 277 -19.36 0.60 10.05
CA LEU A 277 -20.40 0.58 11.08
C LEU A 277 -19.77 0.79 12.45
N SER A 278 -20.34 1.69 13.25
CA SER A 278 -20.02 1.86 14.67
C SER A 278 -20.60 0.73 15.51
N ASP A 279 -20.08 0.54 16.72
CA ASP A 279 -20.60 -0.45 17.67
C ASP A 279 -22.10 -0.24 17.96
N GLU A 280 -22.56 1.01 18.06
CA GLU A 280 -23.99 1.35 18.26
C GLU A 280 -24.85 0.89 17.07
N GLN A 281 -24.36 1.04 15.84
CA GLN A 281 -25.07 0.55 14.66
C GLN A 281 -25.08 -0.99 14.59
N LEU A 282 -24.00 -1.65 15.02
CA LEU A 282 -23.96 -3.12 15.11
C LEU A 282 -24.98 -3.63 16.14
N GLU A 283 -25.03 -3.02 17.33
CA GLU A 283 -26.00 -3.34 18.39
C GLU A 283 -27.45 -3.13 17.94
N GLU A 284 -27.72 -2.14 17.07
CA GLU A 284 -29.04 -1.92 16.46
C GLU A 284 -29.39 -2.89 15.32
N GLY A 285 -28.49 -3.82 14.99
CA GLY A 285 -28.71 -4.88 14.02
C GLY A 285 -28.23 -4.56 12.60
N TYR A 286 -27.41 -3.52 12.39
CA TYR A 286 -26.78 -3.30 11.08
C TYR A 286 -25.53 -4.16 10.94
N VAL A 287 -25.35 -4.76 9.76
CA VAL A 287 -24.22 -5.65 9.48
C VAL A 287 -23.69 -5.40 8.07
N LEU A 288 -22.39 -5.60 7.87
CA LEU A 288 -21.76 -5.61 6.55
C LEU A 288 -21.73 -7.04 6.02
N THR A 289 -22.45 -7.32 4.94
CA THR A 289 -22.50 -8.68 4.35
C THR A 289 -21.19 -9.08 3.68
N CYS A 290 -20.47 -8.12 3.13
CA CYS A 290 -19.23 -8.35 2.38
C CYS A 290 -18.01 -8.72 3.22
N VAL A 291 -18.10 -8.55 4.54
CA VAL A 291 -17.05 -8.92 5.49
C VAL A 291 -17.65 -9.58 6.73
N GLY A 292 -18.90 -10.06 6.62
CA GLY A 292 -19.68 -10.58 7.73
C GLY A 292 -19.89 -12.08 7.58
N TYR A 293 -19.60 -12.81 8.65
CA TYR A 293 -19.70 -14.26 8.75
C TYR A 293 -20.76 -14.63 9.79
N PRO A 294 -21.69 -15.55 9.46
CA PRO A 294 -22.76 -15.92 10.38
C PRO A 294 -22.27 -16.66 11.62
N ARG A 295 -22.95 -16.45 12.75
CA ARG A 295 -22.73 -17.16 14.02
C ARG A 295 -23.97 -17.83 14.59
N ASP A 296 -25.13 -17.54 14.02
CA ASP A 296 -26.40 -18.17 14.36
C ASP A 296 -27.36 -18.08 13.15
N ASP A 297 -28.55 -18.67 13.26
CA ASP A 297 -29.61 -18.60 12.26
C ASP A 297 -30.38 -17.27 12.38
N PHE A 298 -30.50 -16.49 11.30
CA PHE A 298 -31.22 -15.21 11.34
C PHE A 298 -31.83 -14.79 9.99
N GLU A 299 -32.63 -13.72 10.05
CA GLU A 299 -33.20 -13.07 8.87
C GLU A 299 -32.40 -11.82 8.51
N LEU A 300 -32.01 -11.71 7.24
CA LEU A 300 -31.19 -10.63 6.71
C LEU A 300 -31.99 -9.81 5.70
N THR A 301 -32.09 -8.50 5.93
CA THR A 301 -32.69 -7.54 5.01
C THR A 301 -31.60 -6.71 4.35
N THR A 302 -31.39 -6.89 3.04
CA THR A 302 -30.30 -6.26 2.30
C THR A 302 -30.60 -4.79 1.95
N GLY A 303 -29.57 -3.99 1.66
CA GLY A 303 -29.75 -2.63 1.13
C GLY A 303 -30.20 -1.60 2.17
N LYS A 304 -29.66 -1.69 3.39
CA LYS A 304 -30.05 -0.84 4.53
C LYS A 304 -29.03 0.24 4.88
N LYS A 305 -28.12 0.53 3.95
CA LYS A 305 -27.10 1.60 4.08
C LYS A 305 -27.71 2.95 4.48
N ASP A 306 -28.71 3.43 3.74
CA ASP A 306 -29.28 4.75 3.98
C ASP A 306 -29.90 4.85 5.38
N GLU A 307 -30.44 3.76 5.92
CA GLU A 307 -31.00 3.71 7.28
C GLU A 307 -29.90 3.73 8.34
N ALA A 308 -28.80 3.00 8.13
CA ALA A 308 -27.63 3.01 9.01
C ALA A 308 -27.00 4.41 9.09
N ASP A 309 -26.85 5.09 7.94
CA ASP A 309 -26.21 6.40 7.84
C ASP A 309 -27.00 7.54 8.53
N GLN A 310 -28.22 7.27 8.98
CA GLN A 310 -29.10 8.23 9.67
C GLN A 310 -29.02 8.16 11.20
N ILE A 311 -28.27 7.19 11.74
CA ILE A 311 -28.00 7.01 13.17
C ILE A 311 -26.69 7.72 13.53
#